data_AF-A0A0F9KTY9-F1
#
_entry.id   AF-A0A0F9KTY9-F1
#
_cell.length_a   1.000
_cell.length_b   1.000
_cell.length_c   1.000
_cell.angle_alpha   90.00
_cell.angle_beta   90.00
_cell.angle_gamma   90.00
#
_symmetry.space_group_name_H-M   'P 1'
#
loop_
_entity.id
_entity.type
_entity.pdbx_description
1 polymer ?
#
loop_
_entity_poly.entity_id
_entity_poly.type
_entity_poly.pdbx_seq_one_letter_code
_entity_poly.pdbx_strand_id
1 'polypeptide(L)'
;MPKKQKPSPVYRLLSLVWNNTNKATGDSWERLNQSMCGAMNLAIDAGFPFAPDDFNRAMADFDGGRWFDGEGYYTLAVQTGNLSACQAIEVWKKRPSFIADDVSTGKNCSYAHLVSTRKRGRLALGSQFPWRGHQVKVTSFARDGSHLTACSYHARKANDYSNKVAKRYKITVAGIHEERERKRLYDRLNRALDAASPATKQRLGIKDDCGVRRWAEFSGAPKKALATIKELEKEAND
;
A
#
# COMPACT_ATOMS: atom_id res chain seq x y z
N MET A 1 25.33 -32.73 7.68
CA MET A 1 23.85 -32.69 7.73
C MET A 1 23.40 -31.24 7.79
N PRO A 2 22.48 -30.77 6.93
CA PRO A 2 21.94 -29.42 7.06
C PRO A 2 21.24 -29.29 8.42
N LYS A 3 21.56 -28.23 9.17
CA LYS A 3 20.94 -27.98 10.50
C LYS A 3 19.43 -27.89 10.31
N LYS A 4 18.65 -28.74 11.00
CA LYS A 4 17.18 -28.59 11.06
C LYS A 4 16.87 -27.19 11.55
N GLN A 5 16.31 -26.36 10.67
CA GLN A 5 15.94 -24.99 11.03
C GLN A 5 14.89 -25.05 12.14
N LYS A 6 15.08 -24.22 13.18
CA LYS A 6 14.10 -24.11 14.26
C LYS A 6 12.78 -23.59 13.67
N PRO A 7 11.62 -24.17 14.03
CA PRO A 7 10.34 -23.68 13.55
C PRO A 7 10.12 -22.24 14.04
N SER A 8 9.55 -21.40 13.17
CA SER A 8 9.22 -20.01 13.49
C SER A 8 8.21 -19.94 14.66
N PRO A 9 8.14 -18.83 15.39
CA PRO A 9 7.13 -18.65 16.44
C PRO A 9 5.70 -18.82 15.92
N VAL A 10 5.43 -18.36 14.69
CA VAL A 10 4.14 -18.51 14.01
C VAL A 10 3.82 -19.99 13.80
N TYR A 11 4.74 -20.75 13.21
CA TYR A 11 4.55 -22.18 12.99
C TYR A 11 4.30 -22.94 14.29
N ARG A 12 5.01 -22.58 15.37
CA ARG A 12 4.80 -23.17 16.70
C ARG A 12 3.41 -22.87 17.26
N LEU A 13 2.92 -21.64 17.10
CA LEU A 13 1.57 -21.27 17.53
C LEU A 13 0.51 -22.07 16.75
N LEU A 14 0.62 -22.12 15.42
CA LEU A 14 -0.31 -22.88 14.59
C LEU A 14 -0.27 -24.38 14.92
N SER A 15 0.92 -24.94 15.12
CA SER A 15 1.09 -26.34 15.55
C SER A 15 0.41 -26.59 16.90
N LEU A 16 0.52 -25.66 17.85
CA LEU A 16 -0.09 -25.79 19.16
C LEU A 16 -1.62 -25.83 19.05
N VAL A 17 -2.20 -24.94 18.24
CA VAL A 17 -3.66 -24.89 18.03
C VAL A 17 -4.13 -26.13 17.27
N TRP A 18 -3.50 -26.45 16.14
CA TRP A 18 -3.85 -27.62 15.33
C TRP A 18 -3.85 -28.92 16.14
N ASN A 19 -2.78 -29.15 16.91
CA ASN A 19 -2.62 -30.40 17.65
C ASN A 19 -3.52 -30.52 18.88
N ASN A 20 -4.16 -29.44 19.35
CA ASN A 20 -4.94 -29.47 20.58
C ASN A 20 -6.40 -29.05 20.41
N THR A 21 -6.80 -28.58 19.23
CA THR A 21 -8.19 -28.28 18.95
C THR A 21 -9.04 -29.55 19.00
N ASN A 22 -10.29 -29.43 19.43
CA ASN A 22 -11.26 -30.53 19.59
C ASN A 22 -10.87 -31.65 20.57
N LYS A 23 -9.79 -31.53 21.37
CA LYS A 23 -9.47 -32.56 22.37
C LYS A 23 -10.39 -32.60 23.58
N ALA A 24 -10.97 -31.46 23.95
CA ALA A 24 -11.84 -31.32 25.12
C ALA A 24 -13.34 -31.26 24.77
N THR A 25 -13.68 -31.33 23.48
CA THR A 25 -15.02 -31.10 22.92
C THR A 25 -15.24 -32.04 21.73
N GLY A 26 -16.48 -32.27 21.29
CA GLY A 26 -16.71 -33.04 20.05
C GLY A 26 -16.07 -32.40 18.80
N ASP A 27 -15.81 -33.23 17.78
CA ASP A 27 -15.17 -32.83 16.53
C ASP A 27 -16.00 -31.77 15.78
N SER A 28 -15.33 -30.66 15.42
CA SER A 28 -15.93 -29.57 14.66
C SER A 28 -14.90 -28.92 13.75
N TRP A 29 -15.16 -28.97 12.44
CA TRP A 29 -14.35 -28.30 11.43
C TRP A 29 -14.44 -26.77 11.55
N GLU A 30 -15.61 -26.25 11.90
CA GLU A 30 -15.80 -24.81 12.09
C GLU A 30 -14.95 -24.29 13.25
N ARG A 31 -14.92 -25.01 14.37
CA ARG A 31 -14.09 -24.65 15.53
C ARG A 31 -12.60 -24.65 15.16
N LEU A 32 -12.14 -25.67 14.43
CA LEU A 32 -10.76 -25.75 13.97
C LEU A 32 -10.41 -24.56 13.06
N ASN A 33 -11.22 -24.31 12.03
CA ASN A 33 -10.97 -23.24 11.06
C ASN A 33 -10.98 -21.85 11.72
N GLN A 34 -11.95 -21.59 12.60
CA GLN A 34 -12.02 -20.34 13.38
C GLN A 34 -10.78 -20.17 14.27
N SER A 35 -10.37 -21.23 14.97
CA SER A 35 -9.21 -21.19 15.87
C SER A 35 -7.91 -20.95 15.11
N MET A 36 -7.74 -21.59 13.95
CA MET A 36 -6.56 -21.40 13.10
C MET A 36 -6.50 -19.99 12.50
N CYS A 37 -7.63 -19.46 12.03
CA CYS A 37 -7.72 -18.09 11.56
C CYS A 37 -7.43 -17.08 12.69
N GLY A 38 -8.00 -17.30 13.87
CA GLY A 38 -7.73 -16.50 15.07
C GLY A 38 -6.26 -16.53 15.48
N ALA A 39 -5.61 -17.69 15.42
CA ALA A 39 -4.18 -17.84 15.73
C ALA A 39 -3.28 -17.09 14.75
N MET A 40 -3.60 -17.12 13.45
CA MET A 40 -2.86 -16.34 12.43
C MET A 40 -3.04 -14.84 12.64
N ASN A 41 -4.27 -14.38 12.86
CA ASN A 41 -4.54 -12.96 13.18
C ASN A 41 -3.75 -12.53 14.42
N LEU A 42 -3.80 -13.32 15.50
CA LEU A 42 -3.05 -13.08 16.72
C LEU A 42 -1.54 -12.97 16.46
N ALA A 43 -0.97 -13.86 15.65
CA ALA A 43 0.45 -13.80 15.31
C ALA A 43 0.84 -12.51 14.58
N ILE A 44 -0.01 -12.05 13.65
CA ILE A 44 0.21 -10.80 12.91
C ILE A 44 0.05 -9.60 13.83
N ASP A 45 -1.02 -9.59 14.63
CA ASP A 45 -1.41 -8.55 15.58
C ASP A 45 -0.39 -8.35 16.69
N ALA A 46 0.07 -9.45 17.29
CA ALA A 46 1.10 -9.44 18.32
C ALA A 46 2.51 -9.15 17.77
N GLY A 47 2.66 -8.93 16.46
CA GLY A 47 3.93 -8.58 15.84
C GLY A 47 4.95 -9.73 15.83
N PHE A 48 4.51 -10.98 15.75
CA PHE A 48 5.44 -12.11 15.70
C PHE A 48 6.34 -12.01 14.45
N PRO A 49 7.60 -12.46 14.54
CA PRO A 49 8.47 -12.54 13.37
C PRO A 49 8.06 -13.74 12.50
N PHE A 50 7.73 -13.44 11.25
CA PHE A 50 7.42 -14.45 10.23
C PHE A 50 8.69 -14.85 9.46
N ALA A 51 8.86 -16.15 9.25
CA ALA A 51 9.78 -16.68 8.25
C ALA A 51 9.15 -16.60 6.85
N PRO A 52 9.96 -16.44 5.78
CA PRO A 52 9.44 -16.32 4.41
C PRO A 52 8.54 -17.46 3.95
N ASP A 53 8.72 -18.66 4.51
CA ASP A 53 8.01 -19.88 4.13
C ASP A 53 6.81 -20.21 5.04
N ASP A 54 6.55 -19.41 6.08
CA ASP A 54 5.52 -19.71 7.08
C ASP A 54 4.13 -19.86 6.47
N PHE A 55 3.82 -19.08 5.43
CA PHE A 55 2.53 -19.15 4.74
C PHE A 55 2.40 -20.37 3.83
N ASN A 56 3.48 -20.82 3.18
CA ASN A 56 3.47 -22.10 2.45
C ASN A 56 3.26 -23.26 3.43
N ARG A 57 3.97 -23.25 4.55
CA ARG A 57 3.85 -24.27 5.59
C ARG A 57 2.46 -24.27 6.22
N ALA A 58 1.87 -23.09 6.45
CA ALA A 58 0.51 -22.99 6.94
C ALA A 58 -0.51 -23.63 5.97
N MET A 59 -0.31 -23.44 4.66
CA MET A 59 -1.14 -24.07 3.64
C MET A 59 -0.95 -25.59 3.56
N ALA A 60 0.30 -26.07 3.64
CA ALA A 60 0.63 -27.49 3.46
C ALA A 60 0.37 -28.33 4.72
N ASP A 61 0.78 -27.85 5.89
CA ASP A 61 0.81 -28.65 7.12
C ASP A 61 -0.50 -28.57 7.92
N PHE A 62 -1.31 -27.51 7.70
CA PHE A 62 -2.53 -27.23 8.48
C PHE A 62 -3.79 -27.00 7.64
N ASP A 63 -3.83 -27.56 6.42
CA ASP A 63 -4.95 -27.41 5.47
C ASP A 63 -5.44 -25.95 5.33
N GLY A 64 -4.50 -25.03 5.09
CA GLY A 64 -4.79 -23.60 5.02
C GLY A 64 -5.88 -23.23 4.02
N GLY A 65 -6.11 -24.04 2.98
CA GLY A 65 -7.18 -23.81 2.00
C GLY A 65 -8.59 -23.67 2.60
N ARG A 66 -8.81 -24.14 3.84
CA ARG A 66 -10.12 -24.10 4.51
C ARG A 66 -10.38 -22.84 5.35
N TRP A 67 -9.33 -22.17 5.84
CA TRP A 67 -9.46 -21.10 6.83
C TRP A 67 -8.69 -19.83 6.48
N PHE A 68 -7.88 -19.86 5.43
CA PHE A 68 -6.90 -18.83 5.14
C PHE A 68 -7.44 -17.68 4.29
N ASP A 69 -7.39 -16.45 4.82
CA ASP A 69 -7.67 -15.21 4.07
C ASP A 69 -6.38 -14.47 3.71
N GLY A 70 -5.82 -14.78 2.53
CA GLY A 70 -4.52 -14.24 2.15
C GLY A 70 -4.45 -12.72 1.98
N GLU A 71 -5.49 -12.07 1.47
CA GLU A 71 -5.47 -10.61 1.32
C GLU A 71 -5.94 -9.89 2.60
N GLY A 72 -6.81 -10.52 3.39
CA GLY A 72 -7.16 -10.05 4.73
C GLY A 72 -5.93 -10.01 5.65
N TYR A 73 -5.15 -11.08 5.70
CA TYR A 73 -3.90 -11.13 6.48
C TYR A 73 -2.86 -10.12 6.01
N TYR A 74 -2.74 -9.90 4.69
CA TYR A 74 -1.84 -8.89 4.16
C TYR A 74 -2.29 -7.47 4.57
N THR A 75 -3.59 -7.22 4.52
CA THR A 75 -4.17 -5.94 4.97
C THR A 75 -3.93 -5.72 6.45
N LEU A 76 -4.14 -6.75 7.27
CA LEU A 76 -3.86 -6.71 8.70
C LEU A 76 -2.38 -6.43 8.97
N ALA A 77 -1.47 -7.16 8.33
CA ALA A 77 -0.02 -6.99 8.48
C ALA A 77 0.44 -5.57 8.11
N VAL A 78 -0.14 -4.99 7.05
CA VAL A 78 0.14 -3.60 6.67
C VAL A 78 -0.40 -2.62 7.71
N GLN A 79 -1.61 -2.85 8.24
CA GLN A 79 -2.22 -1.99 9.26
C GLN A 79 -1.45 -2.03 10.58
N THR A 80 -1.06 -3.22 11.05
CA THR A 80 -0.27 -3.41 12.28
C THR A 80 1.21 -3.05 12.12
N GLY A 81 1.68 -2.86 10.88
CA GLY A 81 3.08 -2.55 10.61
C GLY A 81 4.02 -3.74 10.75
N ASN A 82 3.50 -4.97 10.79
CA ASN A 82 4.32 -6.18 10.82
C ASN A 82 4.97 -6.42 9.44
N LEU A 83 6.18 -5.89 9.28
CA LEU A 83 6.95 -5.99 8.03
C LEU A 83 7.33 -7.43 7.67
N SER A 84 7.64 -8.26 8.67
CA SER A 84 8.02 -9.66 8.43
C SER A 84 6.85 -10.45 7.84
N ALA A 85 5.64 -10.25 8.36
CA ALA A 85 4.43 -10.84 7.81
C ALA A 85 4.16 -10.35 6.38
N CYS A 86 4.30 -9.04 6.13
CA CYS A 86 4.15 -8.49 4.77
C CYS A 86 5.10 -9.18 3.77
N GLN A 87 6.38 -9.30 4.13
CA GLN A 87 7.40 -9.92 3.27
C GLN A 87 7.12 -11.41 3.04
N ALA A 88 6.74 -12.16 4.07
CA ALA A 88 6.41 -13.57 3.94
C ALA A 88 5.18 -13.79 3.04
N ILE A 89 4.15 -12.93 3.12
CA ILE A 89 3.00 -12.99 2.21
C ILE A 89 3.41 -12.64 0.78
N GLU A 90 4.26 -11.64 0.59
CA GLU A 90 4.76 -11.25 -0.74
C GLU A 90 5.53 -12.39 -1.42
N VAL A 91 6.36 -13.11 -0.65
CA VAL A 91 7.06 -14.31 -1.11
C VAL A 91 6.07 -15.43 -1.46
N TRP A 92 5.11 -15.71 -0.57
CA TRP A 92 4.09 -16.73 -0.80
C TRP A 92 3.22 -16.46 -2.04
N LYS A 93 2.76 -15.22 -2.21
CA LYS A 93 1.99 -14.78 -3.37
C LYS A 93 2.84 -14.57 -4.62
N LYS A 94 4.17 -14.60 -4.52
CA LYS A 94 5.11 -14.23 -5.59
C LYS A 94 4.82 -12.84 -6.17
N ARG A 95 4.44 -11.90 -5.30
CA ARG A 95 3.99 -10.55 -5.68
C ARG A 95 5.01 -9.49 -5.25
N PRO A 96 5.35 -8.51 -6.09
CA PRO A 96 6.19 -7.40 -5.67
C PRO A 96 5.48 -6.50 -4.66
N SER A 97 6.25 -5.82 -3.82
CA SER A 97 5.73 -4.83 -2.90
C SER A 97 5.29 -3.56 -3.62
N PHE A 98 4.02 -3.17 -3.48
CA PHE A 98 3.53 -1.88 -3.97
C PHE A 98 3.65 -0.84 -2.87
N ILE A 99 4.58 0.11 -3.02
CA ILE A 99 4.86 1.14 -1.99
C ILE A 99 4.64 2.53 -2.56
N ALA A 100 3.55 3.18 -2.13
CA ALA A 100 3.18 4.52 -2.53
C ALA A 100 3.43 5.54 -1.42
N ASP A 101 3.27 6.81 -1.78
CA ASP A 101 3.40 7.94 -0.87
C ASP A 101 2.01 8.40 -0.41
N ASP A 102 1.94 9.01 0.78
CA ASP A 102 0.71 9.50 1.42
C ASP A 102 -0.41 8.45 1.52
N VAL A 103 -0.04 7.27 2.02
CA VAL A 103 -0.92 6.11 2.12
C VAL A 103 -1.71 6.15 3.42
N SER A 104 -3.02 6.08 3.30
CA SER A 104 -3.96 5.83 4.40
C SER A 104 -4.42 4.37 4.34
N THR A 105 -4.08 3.56 5.34
CA THR A 105 -4.37 2.12 5.38
C THR A 105 -5.80 1.78 5.83
N GLY A 106 -6.70 2.78 5.87
CA GLY A 106 -8.06 2.63 6.38
C GLY A 106 -8.12 2.56 7.91
N LYS A 107 -9.32 2.75 8.48
CA LYS A 107 -9.52 2.67 9.94
C LYS A 107 -9.46 1.21 10.40
N ASN A 108 -8.47 0.89 11.23
CA ASN A 108 -8.51 -0.25 12.13
C ASN A 108 -8.54 0.29 13.57
N CYS A 109 -9.68 0.18 14.24
CA CYS A 109 -9.91 0.77 15.55
C CYS A 109 -8.93 0.24 16.62
N SER A 110 -8.44 -0.99 16.45
CA SER A 110 -7.52 -1.65 17.38
C SER A 110 -6.09 -1.08 17.32
N TYR A 111 -5.73 -0.40 16.22
CA TYR A 111 -4.39 0.17 16.02
C TYR A 111 -4.46 1.64 15.65
N ALA A 112 -5.36 2.41 16.27
CA ALA A 112 -5.56 3.83 15.97
C ALA A 112 -4.25 4.65 15.99
N HIS A 113 -3.28 4.29 16.83
CA HIS A 113 -1.95 4.90 16.89
C HIS A 113 -1.09 4.69 15.63
N LEU A 114 -1.38 3.65 14.84
CA LEU A 114 -0.73 3.35 13.55
C LEU A 114 -1.59 3.76 12.35
N VAL A 115 -2.83 4.17 12.59
CA VAL A 115 -3.82 4.60 11.60
C VAL A 115 -3.68 6.12 11.42
N SER A 116 -2.61 6.51 10.75
CA SER A 116 -2.43 7.85 10.22
C SER A 116 -1.98 7.75 8.76
N THR A 117 -2.06 8.87 8.03
CA THR A 117 -1.51 8.92 6.67
C THR A 117 0.01 8.78 6.76
N ARG A 118 0.52 7.67 6.23
CA ARG A 118 1.96 7.38 6.21
C ARG A 118 2.57 8.07 5.01
N LYS A 119 3.67 8.82 5.22
CA LYS A 119 4.43 9.44 4.12
C LYS A 119 4.82 8.43 3.04
N ARG A 120 5.13 7.20 3.44
CA ARG A 120 5.43 6.09 2.56
C ARG A 120 4.90 4.80 3.17
N GLY A 121 4.11 4.04 2.41
CA GLY A 121 3.43 2.85 2.92
C GLY A 121 3.23 1.77 1.87
N ARG A 122 3.21 0.51 2.32
CA ARG A 122 2.76 -0.61 1.49
C ARG A 122 1.26 -0.46 1.23
N LEU A 123 0.86 -0.70 0.00
CA LEU A 123 -0.54 -0.71 -0.41
C LEU A 123 -1.12 -2.10 -0.14
N ALA A 124 -2.25 -2.15 0.55
CA ALA A 124 -3.08 -3.33 0.75
C ALA A 124 -4.53 -3.05 0.33
N LEU A 125 -5.40 -4.06 0.37
CA LEU A 125 -6.82 -3.85 0.06
C LEU A 125 -7.41 -2.76 0.94
N GLY A 126 -8.19 -1.87 0.33
CA GLY A 126 -8.80 -0.74 1.01
C GLY A 126 -7.88 0.43 1.32
N SER A 127 -6.57 0.31 1.09
CA SER A 127 -5.62 1.44 1.21
C SER A 127 -6.01 2.57 0.26
N GLN A 128 -5.93 3.80 0.74
CA GLN A 128 -6.19 5.00 -0.03
C GLN A 128 -4.90 5.81 -0.21
N PHE A 129 -4.69 6.36 -1.40
CA PHE A 129 -3.52 7.17 -1.69
C PHE A 129 -3.78 8.10 -2.89
N PRO A 130 -3.03 9.19 -3.01
CA PRO A 130 -3.12 10.08 -4.16
C PRO A 130 -2.45 9.45 -5.39
N TRP A 131 -3.23 9.29 -6.46
CA TRP A 131 -2.79 8.77 -7.75
C TRP A 131 -3.26 9.67 -8.88
N ARG A 132 -2.31 10.22 -9.64
CA ARG A 132 -2.59 11.09 -10.79
C ARG A 132 -3.59 12.23 -10.52
N GLY A 133 -3.45 12.89 -9.37
CA GLY A 133 -4.34 13.98 -8.94
C GLY A 133 -5.70 13.52 -8.37
N HIS A 134 -5.96 12.22 -8.27
CA HIS A 134 -7.17 11.68 -7.68
C HIS A 134 -6.85 10.90 -6.40
N GLN A 135 -7.70 10.99 -5.39
CA GLN A 135 -7.67 10.04 -4.29
C GLN A 135 -8.27 8.72 -4.76
N VAL A 136 -7.48 7.65 -4.70
CA VAL A 136 -7.90 6.31 -5.13
C VAL A 136 -7.86 5.33 -3.97
N LYS A 137 -8.71 4.30 -4.02
CA LYS A 137 -8.74 3.18 -3.07
C LYS A 137 -8.38 1.88 -3.79
N VAL A 138 -7.45 1.11 -3.22
CA VAL A 138 -7.09 -0.22 -3.73
C VAL A 138 -8.27 -1.18 -3.54
N THR A 139 -8.70 -1.82 -4.63
CA THR A 139 -9.82 -2.77 -4.62
C THR A 139 -9.40 -4.21 -4.85
N SER A 140 -8.32 -4.44 -5.59
CA SER A 140 -7.82 -5.79 -5.87
C SER A 140 -6.37 -5.78 -6.32
N PHE A 141 -5.72 -6.93 -6.20
CA PHE A 141 -4.43 -7.22 -6.81
C PHE A 141 -4.61 -8.22 -7.95
N ALA A 142 -3.84 -8.07 -9.02
CA ALA A 142 -3.81 -9.05 -10.08
C ALA A 142 -3.22 -10.38 -9.56
N ARG A 143 -3.74 -11.51 -10.07
CA ARG A 143 -3.35 -12.84 -9.62
C ARG A 143 -1.86 -13.15 -9.88
N ASP A 144 -1.31 -12.57 -10.93
CA ASP A 144 0.09 -12.65 -11.32
C ASP A 144 1.00 -11.64 -10.57
N GLY A 145 0.41 -10.77 -9.75
CA GLY A 145 1.13 -9.71 -9.04
C GLY A 145 1.62 -8.55 -9.93
N SER A 146 1.28 -8.50 -11.22
CA SER A 146 1.82 -7.52 -12.17
C SER A 146 1.32 -6.09 -11.90
N HIS A 147 0.10 -5.97 -11.40
CA HIS A 147 -0.54 -4.68 -11.10
C HIS A 147 -1.54 -4.81 -9.96
N LEU A 148 -1.89 -3.66 -9.39
CA LEU A 148 -3.08 -3.50 -8.55
C LEU A 148 -4.14 -2.71 -9.28
N THR A 149 -5.40 -2.94 -8.91
CA THR A 149 -6.52 -2.12 -9.35
C THR A 149 -6.92 -1.17 -8.23
N ALA A 150 -6.96 0.12 -8.55
CA ALA A 150 -7.44 1.15 -7.65
C ALA A 150 -8.55 1.98 -8.30
N CYS A 151 -9.56 2.36 -7.51
CA CYS A 151 -10.72 3.10 -7.97
C CYS A 151 -10.74 4.49 -7.35
N SER A 152 -11.00 5.52 -8.15
CA SER A 152 -11.54 6.78 -7.65
C SER A 152 -13.06 6.71 -7.62
N TYR A 153 -13.69 7.48 -6.76
CA TYR A 153 -15.13 7.50 -6.58
C TYR A 153 -15.66 8.93 -6.76
N HIS A 154 -16.90 9.05 -7.22
CA HIS A 154 -17.61 10.33 -7.19
C HIS A 154 -17.92 10.72 -5.74
N ALA A 155 -18.07 12.03 -5.51
CA ALA A 155 -18.62 12.52 -4.25
C ALA A 155 -20.01 11.91 -4.04
N ARG A 156 -20.23 11.34 -2.85
CA ARG A 156 -21.48 10.69 -2.49
C ARG A 156 -22.58 11.75 -2.41
N LYS A 157 -23.70 11.56 -3.10
CA LYS A 157 -24.91 12.37 -2.89
C LYS A 157 -25.67 11.82 -1.68
N ALA A 158 -26.44 12.66 -1.00
CA ALA A 158 -27.15 12.29 0.23
C ALA A 158 -28.00 11.00 0.10
N ASN A 159 -28.57 10.75 -1.08
CA ASN A 159 -29.44 9.60 -1.35
C ASN A 159 -28.73 8.40 -1.99
N ASP A 160 -27.40 8.44 -2.17
CA ASP A 160 -26.67 7.29 -2.73
C ASP A 160 -26.41 6.24 -1.62
N TYR A 161 -26.86 5.00 -1.87
CA TYR A 161 -26.59 3.84 -1.00
C TYR A 161 -25.12 3.38 -1.06
N SER A 162 -24.37 3.74 -2.11
CA SER A 162 -22.97 3.35 -2.29
C SER A 162 -22.17 4.40 -3.09
N ASN A 163 -20.86 4.40 -2.91
CA ASN A 163 -19.96 5.26 -3.67
C ASN A 163 -19.88 4.76 -5.12
N LYS A 164 -20.24 5.61 -6.09
CA LYS A 164 -20.13 5.30 -7.52
C LYS A 164 -18.68 5.44 -7.98
N VAL A 165 -18.16 4.41 -8.66
CA VAL A 165 -16.79 4.43 -9.20
C VAL A 165 -16.71 5.45 -10.33
N ALA A 166 -15.79 6.41 -10.20
CA ALA A 166 -15.54 7.41 -11.23
C ALA A 166 -14.53 6.90 -12.26
N LYS A 167 -13.43 6.30 -11.81
CA LYS A 167 -12.39 5.75 -12.69
C LYS A 167 -11.67 4.59 -12.04
N ARG A 168 -11.32 3.59 -12.86
CA ARG A 168 -10.49 2.46 -12.47
C ARG A 168 -9.10 2.60 -13.07
N TYR A 169 -8.09 2.38 -12.26
CA TYR A 169 -6.69 2.44 -12.63
C TYR A 169 -6.04 1.08 -12.46
N LYS A 170 -5.31 0.65 -13.48
CA LYS A 170 -4.33 -0.44 -13.36
C LYS A 170 -2.98 0.19 -13.04
N ILE A 171 -2.43 -0.12 -11.88
CA ILE A 171 -1.23 0.52 -11.35
C ILE A 171 -0.15 -0.54 -11.19
N THR A 172 0.96 -0.37 -11.91
CA THR A 172 2.15 -1.21 -11.81
C THR A 172 3.16 -0.59 -10.83
N VAL A 173 4.13 -1.39 -10.38
CA VAL A 173 5.24 -0.89 -9.55
C VAL A 173 6.01 0.20 -10.29
N ALA A 174 6.31 0.00 -11.58
CA ALA A 174 6.95 0.99 -12.43
C ALA A 174 6.14 2.30 -12.50
N GLY A 175 4.82 2.20 -12.66
CA GLY A 175 3.95 3.37 -12.64
C GLY A 175 4.03 4.14 -11.32
N ILE A 176 4.17 3.46 -10.18
CA ILE A 176 4.34 4.13 -8.87
C ILE A 176 5.66 4.89 -8.82
N HIS A 177 6.74 4.32 -9.35
CA HIS A 177 8.03 5.01 -9.44
C HIS A 177 7.95 6.23 -10.36
N GLU A 178 7.33 6.10 -11.53
CA GLU A 178 7.10 7.23 -12.45
C GLU A 178 6.27 8.34 -11.80
N GLU A 179 5.23 7.98 -11.07
CA GLU A 179 4.40 8.95 -10.34
C GLU A 179 5.21 9.71 -9.29
N ARG A 180 6.07 8.99 -8.56
CA ARG A 180 6.93 9.58 -7.53
C ARG A 180 7.95 10.54 -8.14
N GLU A 181 8.64 10.13 -9.20
CA GLU A 181 9.59 11.01 -9.91
C GLU A 181 8.89 12.24 -10.47
N ARG A 182 7.67 12.07 -10.98
CA ARG A 182 6.87 13.20 -11.44
C ARG A 182 6.48 14.16 -10.33
N LYS A 183 6.09 13.66 -9.15
CA LYS A 183 5.83 14.53 -7.98
C LYS A 183 7.07 15.29 -7.56
N ARG A 184 8.24 14.62 -7.48
CA ARG A 184 9.52 15.26 -7.13
C ARG A 184 9.88 16.39 -8.09
N LEU A 185 9.70 16.17 -9.39
CA LEU A 185 9.96 17.16 -10.41
C LEU A 185 9.03 18.37 -10.27
N TYR A 186 7.75 18.14 -9.97
CA TYR A 186 6.79 19.20 -9.70
C TYR A 186 7.15 20.01 -8.44
N ASP A 187 7.50 19.34 -7.33
CA ASP A 187 7.91 20.01 -6.09
C ASP A 187 9.21 20.81 -6.26
N ARG A 188 10.11 20.35 -7.15
CA ARG A 188 11.32 21.09 -7.53
C ARG A 188 10.99 22.32 -8.37
N LEU A 189 10.10 22.17 -9.37
CA LEU A 189 9.61 23.28 -10.18
C LEU A 189 8.96 24.36 -9.31
N ASN A 190 8.05 23.99 -8.41
CA ASN A 190 7.39 24.96 -7.55
C ASN A 190 8.38 25.69 -6.63
N ARG A 191 9.34 24.97 -6.04
CA ARG A 191 10.39 25.62 -5.23
C ARG A 191 11.25 26.58 -6.04
N ALA A 192 11.61 26.21 -7.27
CA ALA A 192 12.37 27.08 -8.16
C ALA A 192 11.54 28.31 -8.58
N LEU A 193 10.24 28.13 -8.83
CA LEU A 193 9.33 29.23 -9.09
C LEU A 193 9.18 30.14 -7.87
N ASP A 194 9.00 29.59 -6.68
CA ASP A 194 8.87 30.39 -5.45
C ASP A 194 10.13 31.24 -5.20
N ALA A 195 11.32 30.70 -5.50
CA ALA A 195 12.60 31.40 -5.39
C ALA A 195 12.88 32.40 -6.53
N ALA A 196 12.19 32.30 -7.66
CA ALA A 196 12.43 33.14 -8.82
C ALA A 196 11.93 34.58 -8.63
N SER A 197 12.66 35.53 -9.22
CA SER A 197 12.29 36.94 -9.23
C SER A 197 10.96 37.16 -9.99
N PRO A 198 10.15 38.16 -9.62
CA PRO A 198 8.94 38.52 -10.38
C PRO A 198 9.23 38.83 -11.86
N ALA A 199 10.38 39.45 -12.15
CA ALA A 199 10.81 39.74 -13.52
C ALA A 199 10.98 38.47 -14.35
N THR A 200 11.53 37.41 -13.76
CA THR A 200 11.71 36.12 -14.43
C THR A 200 10.40 35.36 -14.57
N LYS A 201 9.51 35.41 -13.57
CA LYS A 201 8.16 34.87 -13.68
C LYS A 201 7.39 35.53 -14.83
N GLN A 202 7.46 36.86 -14.93
CA GLN A 202 6.86 37.63 -16.01
C GLN A 202 7.48 37.28 -17.39
N ARG A 203 8.81 37.14 -17.48
CA ARG A 203 9.52 36.72 -18.71
C ARG A 203 9.10 35.32 -19.17
N LEU A 204 8.88 34.41 -18.24
CA LEU A 204 8.41 33.05 -18.51
C LEU A 204 6.89 32.98 -18.75
N GLY A 205 6.18 34.12 -18.69
CA GLY A 205 4.74 34.19 -18.89
C GLY A 205 3.92 33.58 -17.74
N ILE A 206 4.51 33.44 -16.56
CA ILE A 206 3.91 32.87 -15.37
C ILE A 206 3.28 34.02 -14.58
N LYS A 207 1.95 34.08 -14.55
CA LYS A 207 1.22 35.15 -13.83
C LYS A 207 1.39 34.96 -12.31
N ASP A 208 1.82 36.03 -11.63
CA ASP A 208 2.26 36.09 -10.23
C ASP A 208 1.17 35.85 -9.17
N ASP A 209 -0.03 35.58 -9.62
CA ASP A 209 -1.21 35.33 -8.83
C ASP A 209 -1.87 34.06 -9.37
N CYS A 210 -1.36 32.93 -8.88
CA CYS A 210 -2.00 31.62 -8.89
C CYS A 210 -2.17 30.84 -10.22
N GLY A 211 -1.35 31.13 -11.24
CA GLY A 211 -1.50 30.56 -12.58
C GLY A 211 -1.12 29.10 -12.83
N VAL A 212 -0.61 28.34 -11.85
CA VAL A 212 -0.41 26.88 -11.98
C VAL A 212 -1.07 26.17 -10.79
N ARG A 213 -2.38 26.37 -10.60
CA ARG A 213 -3.10 25.75 -9.48
C ARG A 213 -3.40 24.28 -9.70
N ARG A 214 -3.34 23.76 -10.94
CA ARG A 214 -3.71 22.37 -11.22
C ARG A 214 -2.74 21.70 -12.18
N TRP A 215 -2.13 20.64 -11.65
CA TRP A 215 -1.30 19.66 -12.33
C TRP A 215 -1.81 19.12 -13.68
N ALA A 216 -3.12 19.23 -13.97
CA ALA A 216 -3.68 18.94 -15.28
C ALA A 216 -3.06 19.80 -16.40
N GLU A 217 -2.68 21.04 -16.10
CA GLU A 217 -2.08 22.00 -17.03
C GLU A 217 -0.62 21.65 -17.40
N PHE A 218 0.05 20.85 -16.58
CA PHE A 218 1.44 20.42 -16.79
C PHE A 218 1.59 19.00 -17.36
N SER A 219 0.47 18.31 -17.62
CA SER A 219 0.43 16.88 -17.92
C SER A 219 1.15 16.44 -19.22
N GLY A 220 1.71 17.37 -20.01
CA GLY A 220 2.46 17.10 -21.25
C GLY A 220 3.92 17.57 -21.29
N ALA A 221 4.49 18.09 -20.20
CA ALA A 221 5.73 18.89 -20.28
C ALA A 221 6.95 18.42 -19.45
N PRO A 222 7.34 17.13 -19.35
CA PRO A 222 8.54 16.76 -18.57
C PRO A 222 9.81 17.48 -19.05
N LYS A 223 10.02 17.60 -20.37
CA LYS A 223 11.20 18.25 -20.96
C LYS A 223 11.19 19.77 -20.82
N LYS A 224 10.03 20.40 -21.07
CA LYS A 224 9.87 21.86 -20.91
C LYS A 224 10.00 22.24 -19.43
N ALA A 225 9.40 21.48 -18.52
CA ALA A 225 9.54 21.66 -17.07
C ALA A 225 11.02 21.60 -16.63
N LEU A 226 11.78 20.61 -17.11
CA LEU A 226 13.21 20.47 -16.78
C LEU A 226 14.06 21.63 -17.32
N ALA A 227 13.76 22.12 -18.52
CA ALA A 227 14.43 23.30 -19.07
C ALA A 227 14.14 24.54 -18.23
N THR A 228 12.88 24.76 -17.88
CA THR A 228 12.45 25.86 -17.00
C THR A 228 13.10 25.76 -15.62
N ILE A 229 13.17 24.57 -15.00
CA ILE A 229 13.86 24.37 -13.72
C ILE A 229 15.33 24.79 -13.82
N LYS A 230 16.05 24.36 -14.87
CA LYS A 230 17.47 24.71 -15.05
C LYS A 230 17.69 26.20 -15.23
N GLU A 231 16.81 26.88 -15.96
CA GLU A 231 16.89 28.34 -16.14
C GLU A 231 16.66 29.09 -14.83
N LEU A 232 15.67 28.66 -14.03
CA LEU A 232 15.36 29.25 -12.72
C LEU A 232 16.46 28.99 -11.68
N GLU A 233 17.01 27.77 -11.65
CA GLU A 233 18.09 27.42 -10.72
C GLU A 233 19.41 28.12 -11.06
N LYS A 234 19.64 28.47 -12.33
CA LYS A 234 20.82 29.25 -12.72
C LYS A 234 20.75 30.67 -12.14
N GLU A 235 19.61 31.33 -12.28
CA GLU A 235 19.40 32.69 -11.73
C GLU A 235 19.45 32.73 -10.19
N ALA A 236 19.02 31.68 -9.51
CA ALA A 236 19.10 31.62 -8.04
C ALA A 236 20.55 31.48 -7.50
N ASN A 237 21.50 31.10 -8.35
CA ASN A 237 22.91 30.92 -7.98
C ASN A 237 23.84 32.03 -8.52
N ASP A 238 23.31 32.94 -9.35
CA ASP A 238 23.99 34.13 -9.86
C ASP A 238 23.67 35.35 -8.95
#